data_AF-A0A972U202-F1
#
_entry.id   AF-A0A972U202-F1
#
_cell.length_a   1.000
_cell.length_b   1.000
_cell.length_c   1.000
_cell.angle_alpha   90.00
_cell.angle_beta   90.00
_cell.angle_gamma   90.00
#
_symmetry.space_group_name_H-M   'P 1'
#
loop_
_entity.id
_entity.type
_entity.pdbx_description
1 polymer ?
#
loop_
_entity_poly.entity_id
_entity_poly.type
_entity_poly.pdbx_seq_one_letter_code
_entity_poly.pdbx_strand_id
1 'polypeptide(L)'
;MIRRSKRDSLNLGFTHINVKWFREFMAFDPTLGLRHARCRVYALTGDKDIQVDSHDLVELRKITPDSQTKVQPDVDHLLRSQPGESNPKKYREQLKSGVDAGVMSELRAWLANCTDRQPVE
;
A
#
# COMPACT_ATOMS: atom_id res chain seq x y z
N MET A 1 -18.79 -1.71 -15.74
CA MET A 1 -18.62 -2.80 -16.72
C MET A 1 -18.02 -4.06 -16.09
N ILE A 2 -16.79 -4.01 -15.54
CA ILE A 2 -16.08 -5.17 -14.95
C ILE A 2 -16.88 -5.83 -13.80
N ARG A 3 -17.32 -5.05 -12.80
CA ARG A 3 -18.12 -5.56 -11.66
C ARG A 3 -19.42 -6.31 -12.04
N ARG A 4 -20.04 -5.94 -13.16
CA ARG A 4 -21.34 -6.50 -13.61
C ARG A 4 -21.19 -7.63 -14.63
N SER A 5 -19.98 -7.86 -15.15
CA SER A 5 -19.73 -8.91 -16.13
C SER A 5 -19.72 -10.28 -15.45
N LYS A 6 -20.36 -11.27 -16.09
CA LYS A 6 -20.32 -12.69 -15.70
C LYS A 6 -19.24 -13.49 -16.44
N ARG A 7 -18.52 -12.87 -17.37
CA ARG A 7 -17.43 -13.51 -18.12
C ARG A 7 -16.15 -13.54 -17.29
N ASP A 8 -15.30 -14.52 -17.56
CA ASP A 8 -14.00 -14.64 -16.91
C ASP A 8 -12.94 -13.73 -17.52
N SER A 9 -13.03 -13.44 -18.81
CA SER A 9 -12.17 -12.47 -19.50
C SER A 9 -12.94 -11.58 -20.47
N LEU A 10 -12.35 -10.43 -20.79
CA LEU A 10 -12.84 -9.49 -21.80
C LEU A 10 -11.66 -8.84 -22.53
N ASN A 11 -11.86 -8.55 -23.82
CA ASN A 11 -11.01 -7.62 -24.55
C ASN A 11 -11.58 -6.20 -24.38
N LEU A 12 -10.75 -5.27 -23.89
CA LEU A 12 -11.05 -3.85 -23.75
C LEU A 12 -10.04 -3.08 -24.61
N GLY A 13 -10.47 -2.67 -25.80
CA GLY A 13 -9.57 -2.14 -26.81
C GLY A 13 -8.48 -3.18 -27.15
N PHE A 14 -7.22 -2.78 -27.02
CA PHE A 14 -6.05 -3.63 -27.28
C PHE A 14 -5.61 -4.46 -26.07
N THR A 15 -6.35 -4.43 -24.96
CA THR A 15 -5.96 -5.11 -23.71
C THR A 15 -6.92 -6.25 -23.40
N HIS A 16 -6.39 -7.47 -23.27
CA HIS A 16 -7.12 -8.60 -22.72
C HIS A 16 -7.02 -8.58 -21.19
N ILE A 17 -8.16 -8.56 -20.50
CA ILE A 17 -8.21 -8.50 -19.04
C ILE A 17 -8.90 -9.73 -18.44
N ASN A 18 -8.42 -10.16 -17.27
CA ASN A 18 -9.06 -11.18 -16.45
C ASN A 18 -10.12 -10.55 -15.56
N VAL A 19 -11.37 -10.58 -16.02
CA VAL A 19 -12.52 -9.93 -15.38
C VAL A 19 -12.95 -10.65 -14.12
N LYS A 20 -12.82 -11.98 -14.06
CA LYS A 20 -13.11 -12.75 -12.85
C LYS A 20 -12.19 -12.30 -11.72
N TRP A 21 -10.88 -12.27 -11.96
CA TRP A 21 -9.89 -11.82 -10.98
C TRP A 21 -10.14 -10.38 -10.53
N PHE A 22 -10.37 -9.45 -11.46
CA PHE A 22 -10.63 -8.05 -11.09
C PHE A 22 -11.90 -7.90 -10.22
N ARG A 23 -12.93 -8.71 -10.48
CA ARG A 23 -14.15 -8.68 -9.68
C ARG A 23 -13.90 -9.21 -8.27
N GLU A 24 -13.13 -10.29 -8.13
CA GLU A 24 -12.71 -10.83 -6.83
C GLU A 24 -11.83 -9.83 -6.07
N PHE A 25 -10.84 -9.25 -6.74
CA PHE A 25 -9.98 -8.20 -6.17
C PHE A 25 -10.77 -6.99 -5.67
N MET A 26 -11.71 -6.46 -6.47
CA MET A 26 -12.56 -5.32 -6.06
C MET A 26 -13.65 -5.67 -5.03
N ALA A 27 -13.90 -6.96 -4.80
CA ALA A 27 -14.84 -7.43 -3.78
C ALA A 27 -14.14 -7.79 -2.47
N PHE A 28 -12.80 -7.95 -2.50
CA PHE A 28 -12.01 -8.22 -1.32
C PHE A 28 -12.03 -7.02 -0.38
N ASP A 29 -12.45 -7.26 0.86
CA ASP A 29 -12.42 -6.28 1.94
C ASP A 29 -11.20 -6.54 2.84
N PRO A 30 -10.14 -5.72 2.74
CA PRO A 30 -8.94 -5.90 3.56
C PRO A 30 -9.19 -5.57 5.05
N THR A 31 -10.26 -4.84 5.38
CA THR A 31 -10.52 -4.38 6.75
C THR A 31 -10.83 -5.53 7.70
N LEU A 32 -11.40 -6.63 7.19
CA LEU A 32 -11.68 -7.83 7.98
C LEU A 32 -10.39 -8.43 8.54
N GLY A 33 -9.35 -8.54 7.72
CA GLY A 33 -8.04 -9.03 8.17
C GLY A 33 -7.40 -8.09 9.20
N LEU A 34 -7.46 -6.77 8.95
CA LEU A 34 -6.89 -5.77 9.85
C LEU A 34 -7.56 -5.77 11.24
N ARG A 35 -8.88 -5.97 11.32
CA ARG A 35 -9.60 -6.09 12.62
C ARG A 35 -9.15 -7.27 13.46
N HIS A 36 -8.63 -8.31 12.83
CA HIS A 36 -8.15 -9.52 13.50
C HIS A 36 -6.64 -9.56 13.70
N ALA A 37 -5.91 -8.51 13.29
CA ALA A 37 -4.47 -8.43 13.48
C ALA A 37 -4.13 -8.46 14.99
N ARG A 38 -3.26 -9.41 15.38
CA ARG A 38 -2.78 -9.57 16.76
C ARG A 38 -1.34 -9.08 16.97
N CYS A 39 -0.76 -8.47 15.95
CA CYS A 39 0.57 -7.90 15.97
C CYS A 39 0.50 -6.37 15.89
N ARG A 40 1.61 -5.69 16.20
CA ARG A 40 1.75 -4.26 15.98
C ARG A 40 1.65 -3.98 14.48
N VAL A 41 0.84 -2.99 14.12
CA VAL A 41 0.61 -2.60 12.72
C VAL A 41 1.34 -1.29 12.44
N TYR A 42 2.08 -1.26 11.34
CA TYR A 42 2.64 -0.04 10.76
C TYR A 42 2.22 0.07 9.30
N ALA A 43 1.52 1.16 8.97
CA ALA A 43 1.06 1.45 7.63
C ALA A 43 1.81 2.67 7.07
N LEU A 44 2.57 2.45 6.00
CA LEU A 44 3.35 3.49 5.33
C LEU A 44 2.96 3.54 3.86
N THR A 45 2.74 4.75 3.35
CA THR A 45 2.62 5.01 1.91
C THR A 45 3.37 6.29 1.54
N GLY A 46 3.58 6.51 0.24
CA GLY A 46 4.15 7.75 -0.28
C GLY A 46 3.09 8.77 -0.68
N ASP A 47 3.41 10.07 -0.62
CA ASP A 47 2.50 11.13 -1.08
C ASP A 47 2.36 11.22 -2.61
N LYS A 48 3.25 10.55 -3.37
CA LYS A 48 3.18 10.43 -4.83
C LYS A 48 2.53 9.13 -5.29
N ASP A 49 2.04 8.30 -4.38
CA ASP A 49 1.24 7.14 -4.75
C ASP A 49 -0.10 7.61 -5.36
N ILE A 50 -0.29 7.34 -6.64
CA ILE A 50 -1.56 7.64 -7.33
C ILE A 50 -2.47 6.43 -7.48
N GLN A 51 -2.01 5.26 -7.03
CA GLN A 51 -2.81 4.03 -7.01
C GLN A 51 -3.54 3.87 -5.68
N VAL A 52 -2.98 4.41 -4.59
CA VAL A 52 -3.56 4.39 -3.25
C VAL A 52 -3.60 5.80 -2.67
N ASP A 53 -4.76 6.24 -2.18
CA ASP A 53 -4.88 7.55 -1.52
C ASP A 53 -4.26 7.48 -0.12
N SER A 54 -3.34 8.38 0.18
CA SER A 54 -2.74 8.51 1.51
C SER A 54 -3.77 8.72 2.64
N HIS A 55 -4.97 9.23 2.32
CA HIS A 55 -6.06 9.36 3.27
C HIS A 55 -6.55 8.01 3.81
N ASP A 56 -6.30 6.90 3.12
CA ASP A 56 -6.64 5.55 3.59
C ASP A 56 -5.93 5.22 4.93
N LEU A 57 -4.82 5.88 5.25
CA LEU A 57 -4.18 5.75 6.56
C LEU A 57 -5.05 6.27 7.70
N VAL A 58 -5.90 7.27 7.46
CA VAL A 58 -6.86 7.78 8.44
C VAL A 58 -7.96 6.74 8.69
N GLU A 59 -8.48 6.12 7.63
CA GLU A 59 -9.47 5.05 7.73
C GLU A 59 -8.89 3.81 8.42
N LEU A 60 -7.63 3.46 8.12
CA LEU A 60 -6.92 2.36 8.76
C LEU A 60 -6.83 2.55 10.27
N ARG A 61 -6.53 3.76 10.76
CA ARG A 61 -6.50 4.04 12.21
C ARG A 61 -7.86 3.90 12.89
N LYS A 62 -8.98 4.05 12.17
CA LYS A 62 -10.32 3.77 12.74
C LYS A 62 -10.53 2.26 12.96
N ILE A 63 -9.83 1.41 12.21
CA ILE A 63 -9.93 -0.05 12.28
C ILE A 63 -8.91 -0.62 13.26
N THR A 64 -7.69 -0.09 13.24
CA THR A 64 -6.58 -0.46 14.12
C THR A 64 -6.05 0.79 14.85
N PRO A 65 -6.68 1.20 15.96
CA PRO A 65 -6.34 2.47 16.64
C PRO A 65 -4.89 2.58 17.08
N ASP A 66 -4.28 1.47 17.50
CA ASP A 66 -2.88 1.43 17.96
C ASP A 66 -1.86 1.34 16.81
N SER A 67 -2.32 1.38 15.56
CA SER A 67 -1.43 1.36 14.40
C SER A 67 -0.62 2.64 14.29
N GLN A 68 0.65 2.50 13.94
CA GLN A 68 1.47 3.63 13.51
C GLN A 68 1.24 3.86 12.02
N THR A 69 1.28 5.13 11.60
CA THR A 69 1.04 5.49 10.20
C THR A 69 2.02 6.55 9.73
N LYS A 70 2.50 6.45 8.50
CA LYS A 70 3.40 7.43 7.90
C LYS A 70 3.04 7.69 6.43
N VAL A 71 2.93 8.97 6.08
CA VAL A 71 3.03 9.41 4.68
C VAL A 71 4.47 9.86 4.46
N GLN A 72 5.18 9.21 3.54
CA GLN A 72 6.54 9.56 3.18
C GLN A 72 6.51 10.56 2.00
N PRO A 73 7.13 11.75 2.15
CA PRO A 73 7.16 12.73 1.08
C PRO A 73 8.03 12.28 -0.10
N ASP A 74 7.62 12.72 -1.30
CA ASP A 74 8.26 12.45 -2.59
C ASP A 74 8.52 10.97 -2.87
N VAL A 75 7.61 10.10 -2.42
CA VAL A 75 7.69 8.65 -2.61
C VAL A 75 6.50 8.13 -3.40
N ASP A 76 6.77 7.30 -4.39
CA ASP A 76 5.77 6.71 -5.27
C ASP A 76 5.17 5.41 -4.71
N HIS A 77 4.27 4.81 -5.48
CA HIS A 77 3.64 3.53 -5.18
C HIS A 77 4.64 2.38 -4.98
N LEU A 78 5.82 2.45 -5.60
CA LEU A 78 6.87 1.44 -5.47
C LEU A 78 7.78 1.69 -4.27
N LEU A 79 7.47 2.68 -3.44
CA LEU A 79 8.31 3.14 -2.34
C LEU A 79 9.69 3.63 -2.83
N ARG A 80 9.72 4.27 -4.00
CA ARG A 80 10.91 4.89 -4.60
C ARG A 80 10.77 6.40 -4.59
N SER A 81 11.89 7.10 -4.46
CA SER A 81 11.90 8.55 -4.56
C SER A 81 11.44 8.99 -5.95
N GLN A 82 10.47 9.90 -5.99
CA GLN A 82 9.90 10.46 -7.21
C GLN A 82 9.93 11.99 -7.15
N PRO A 83 11.00 12.62 -7.68
CA PRO A 83 11.01 14.07 -7.83
C PRO A 83 9.99 14.52 -8.88
N GLY A 84 9.31 15.63 -8.58
CA GLY A 84 8.33 16.26 -9.47
C GLY A 84 6.95 15.61 -9.39
N GLU A 85 6.25 15.60 -10.52
CA GLU A 85 4.89 15.05 -10.60
C GLU A 85 4.87 13.52 -10.56
N SER A 86 3.82 12.99 -9.92
CA SER A 86 3.53 11.55 -9.87
C SER A 86 3.25 11.00 -11.27
N ASN A 87 3.86 9.87 -11.61
CA ASN A 87 3.84 9.35 -12.98
C ASN A 87 4.18 7.84 -13.03
N PRO A 88 3.17 6.96 -13.16
CA PRO A 88 3.38 5.51 -13.26
C PRO A 88 4.20 5.05 -14.46
N LYS A 89 4.32 5.88 -15.50
CA LYS A 89 5.15 5.54 -16.67
C LYS A 89 6.64 5.47 -16.30
N LYS A 90 7.05 6.10 -15.18
CA LYS A 90 8.43 6.08 -14.67
C LYS A 90 8.74 4.85 -13.81
N TYR A 91 7.73 4.07 -13.41
CA TYR A 91 7.92 2.91 -12.50
C TYR A 91 8.99 1.93 -12.98
N ARG A 92 9.02 1.63 -14.28
CA ARG A 92 10.02 0.73 -14.85
C ARG A 92 11.46 1.25 -14.65
N GLU A 93 11.64 2.55 -14.72
CA GLU A 93 12.94 3.18 -14.49
C GLU A 93 13.26 3.28 -13.00
N GLN A 94 12.28 3.63 -12.17
CA GLN A 94 12.42 3.69 -10.70
C GLN A 94 12.75 2.34 -10.06
N LEU A 95 12.34 1.22 -10.66
CA LEU A 95 12.75 -0.12 -10.20
C LEU A 95 14.27 -0.35 -10.26
N LYS A 96 15.03 0.47 -11.02
CA LYS A 96 16.49 0.39 -11.06
C LYS A 96 17.14 1.01 -9.81
N SER A 97 16.43 1.83 -9.05
CA SER A 97 16.90 2.36 -7.77
C SER A 97 16.39 1.50 -6.60
N GLY A 98 17.10 1.60 -5.47
CA GLY A 98 16.66 0.99 -4.21
C GLY A 98 15.44 1.68 -3.62
N VAL A 99 14.80 1.04 -2.63
CA VAL A 99 13.75 1.66 -1.81
C VAL A 99 14.26 2.98 -1.26
N ASP A 100 13.39 3.99 -1.20
CA ASP A 100 13.71 5.30 -0.64
C ASP A 100 14.36 5.19 0.75
N ALA A 101 15.44 5.95 0.97
CA ALA A 101 16.22 5.85 2.20
C ALA A 101 15.41 6.30 3.44
N GLY A 102 14.49 7.25 3.27
CA GLY A 102 13.56 7.69 4.30
C GLY A 102 12.59 6.59 4.69
N VAL A 103 11.97 5.92 3.71
CA VAL A 103 11.13 4.72 3.96
C VAL A 103 11.90 3.67 4.75
N MET A 104 13.13 3.35 4.33
CA MET A 104 13.95 2.35 5.01
C MET A 104 14.33 2.79 6.43
N SER A 105 14.56 4.09 6.66
CA SER A 105 14.85 4.65 7.97
C SER A 105 13.64 4.53 8.92
N GLU A 106 12.47 4.91 8.45
CA GLU A 106 11.21 4.81 9.18
C GLU A 106 10.88 3.36 9.56
N LEU A 107 11.04 2.43 8.62
CA LEU A 107 10.82 1.00 8.89
C LEU A 107 11.80 0.46 9.95
N ARG A 108 13.09 0.81 9.86
CA ARG A 108 14.09 0.39 10.86
C ARG A 108 13.78 0.95 12.24
N ALA A 109 13.42 2.23 12.33
CA ALA A 109 13.06 2.87 13.59
C ALA A 109 11.82 2.20 14.22
N TRP A 110 10.80 1.92 13.41
CA TRP A 110 9.62 1.20 13.88
C TRP A 110 9.95 -0.20 14.39
N LEU A 111 10.75 -0.97 13.64
CA LEU A 111 11.15 -2.33 14.03
C LEU A 111 11.96 -2.33 15.33
N ALA A 112 12.92 -1.41 15.49
CA ALA A 112 13.70 -1.29 16.72
C ALA A 112 12.80 -1.08 17.95
N ASN A 113 11.81 -0.19 17.82
CA ASN A 113 10.80 0.07 18.85
C ASN A 113 9.83 -1.10 19.08
N CYS A 114 9.79 -2.09 18.18
CA CYS A 114 8.99 -3.32 18.33
C CYS A 114 9.75 -4.45 19.01
N THR A 115 11.08 -4.41 18.97
CA THR A 115 11.96 -5.47 19.50
C THR A 115 12.46 -5.21 20.91
N ASP A 116 12.22 -4.03 21.47
CA ASP A 116 12.42 -3.80 22.90
C ASP A 116 11.48 -4.72 23.69
N ARG A 117 12.05 -5.81 24.21
CA ARG A 117 11.38 -6.67 25.21
C ARG A 117 11.02 -5.77 26.39
N GLN A 118 9.74 -5.50 26.57
CA GLN A 118 9.25 -5.19 27.92
C GLN A 118 9.52 -6.43 28.78
N PRO A 119 10.19 -6.31 29.93
CA PRO A 119 10.26 -7.43 30.87
C PRO A 119 8.83 -7.83 31.21
N VAL A 120 8.54 -9.12 31.14
CA VAL A 120 7.33 -9.66 31.74
C VAL A 120 7.57 -9.60 33.24
N GLU A 121 6.88 -8.70 33.94
CA GLU A 121 6.76 -8.74 35.41
C GLU A 121 6.01 -9.99 35.87
#